data_AF-A0A432M2B0-F1
#
_entry.id   AF-A0A432M2B0-F1
#
_cell.length_a   1.000
_cell.length_b   1.000
_cell.length_c   1.000
_cell.angle_alpha   90.00
_cell.angle_beta   90.00
_cell.angle_gamma   90.00
#
_symmetry.space_group_name_H-M   'P 1'
#
loop_
_entity.id
_entity.type
_entity.pdbx_description
1 polymer ?
#
loop_
_entity_poly.entity_id
_entity_poly.type
_entity_poly.pdbx_seq_one_letter_code
_entity_poly.pdbx_strand_id
1 'polypeptide(L)' 'MEIDNSWLPTLLCALNDGIKYNDRLKHSETVKDPEGIEEWILQMHRLKQYLREQLSAKPELLEQYAEYLHD' A
#
# COMPACT_ATOMS: atom_id res chain seq x y z
N MET A 1 3.27 -5.80 16.25
CA MET A 1 2.42 -6.87 15.71
C MET A 1 3.22 -7.53 14.61
N GLU A 2 3.46 -8.84 14.68
CA GLU A 2 4.12 -9.55 13.58
C GLU A 2 3.09 -9.84 12.49
N ILE A 3 3.41 -9.47 11.25
CA ILE A 3 2.61 -9.77 10.07
C ILE A 3 3.21 -11.02 9.44
N ASP A 4 2.38 -11.99 9.12
CA ASP A 4 2.82 -13.21 8.44
C ASP A 4 3.46 -12.85 7.09
N ASN A 5 4.63 -13.43 6.82
CA ASN A 5 5.40 -13.21 5.61
C ASN A 5 4.59 -13.52 4.33
N SER A 6 3.71 -14.51 4.39
CA SER A 6 2.85 -14.90 3.28
C SER A 6 1.83 -13.81 2.91
N TRP A 7 1.53 -12.89 3.82
CA TRP A 7 0.58 -11.80 3.60
C TRP A 7 1.23 -10.53 3.08
N LEU A 8 2.55 -10.36 3.23
CA LEU A 8 3.25 -9.14 2.81
C LEU A 8 2.98 -8.75 1.35
N PRO A 9 3.07 -9.67 0.36
CA PRO A 9 2.81 -9.32 -1.04
C PRO A 9 1.36 -8.90 -1.25
N THR A 10 0.40 -9.67 -0.70
CA THR A 10 -1.03 -9.37 -0.80
C THR A 10 -1.37 -8.01 -0.21
N LEU A 11 -0.82 -7.67 0.96
CA LEU A 11 -1.03 -6.38 1.61
C LEU A 11 -0.43 -5.24 0.78
N LEU A 12 0.75 -5.43 0.18
CA LEU A 12 1.38 -4.43 -0.69
C LEU A 12 0.56 -4.18 -1.96
N CYS A 13 0.05 -5.22 -2.61
CA CYS A 13 -0.86 -5.09 -3.75
C CYS A 13 -2.15 -4.38 -3.36
N ALA A 14 -2.79 -4.78 -2.26
CA ALA A 14 -4.02 -4.16 -1.77
C ALA A 14 -3.83 -2.67 -1.43
N LEU A 15 -2.68 -2.31 -0.85
CA LEU A 15 -2.34 -0.91 -0.59
C LEU A 15 -2.15 -0.11 -1.88
N ASN A 16 -1.50 -0.68 -2.89
CA ASN A 16 -1.38 -0.04 -4.20
C ASN A 16 -2.73 0.26 -4.83
N ASP A 17 -3.63 -0.73 -4.86
CA ASP A 17 -4.96 -0.56 -5.42
C ASP A 17 -5.79 0.44 -4.61
N GLY A 18 -5.71 0.35 -3.28
CA GLY A 18 -6.40 1.27 -2.40
C GLY A 18 -5.89 2.71 -2.53
N ILE A 19 -4.57 2.93 -2.68
CA ILE A 19 -4.01 4.26 -2.95
C ILE A 19 -4.54 4.78 -4.29
N LYS A 20 -4.46 4.00 -5.37
CA LYS A 20 -4.97 4.40 -6.70
C LYS A 20 -6.46 4.71 -6.70
N TYR A 21 -7.24 3.93 -5.95
CA TYR A 21 -8.68 4.17 -5.80
C TYR A 21 -8.96 5.48 -5.05
N ASN A 22 -8.33 5.68 -3.89
CA ASN A 22 -8.57 6.87 -3.07
C ASN A 22 -8.06 8.14 -3.75
N ASP A 23 -6.95 8.05 -4.49
CA ASP A 23 -6.43 9.14 -5.30
C ASP A 23 -7.41 9.57 -6.40
N ARG A 24 -8.17 8.65 -6.98
CA ARG A 24 -9.28 8.98 -7.88
C ARG A 24 -10.50 9.50 -7.12
N LEU A 25 -10.82 8.89 -5.97
CA LEU A 25 -11.99 9.24 -5.17
C LEU A 25 -11.95 10.70 -4.70
N LYS A 26 -10.77 11.20 -4.28
CA LYS A 26 -10.62 12.59 -3.81
C LYS A 26 -10.99 13.65 -4.86
N HIS A 27 -10.97 13.28 -6.15
CA HIS A 27 -11.36 14.14 -7.27
C HIS A 27 -12.82 13.94 -7.71
N SER A 28 -13.59 13.09 -7.03
CA SER A 28 -15.01 12.87 -7.33
C SER A 28 -15.85 14.08 -6.95
N GLU A 29 -16.80 14.45 -7.81
CA GLU A 29 -17.77 15.53 -7.58
C GLU A 29 -18.65 15.31 -6.34
N THR A 30 -18.70 14.07 -5.84
CA THR A 30 -19.50 13.69 -4.67
C THR A 30 -18.75 13.86 -3.34
N VAL A 31 -17.43 14.03 -3.38
CA VAL A 31 -16.60 14.22 -2.19
C VAL A 31 -16.65 15.70 -1.79
N LYS A 32 -17.15 15.94 -0.57
CA LYS A 32 -17.26 17.29 0.00
C LYS A 32 -16.02 17.74 0.76
N ASP A 33 -15.22 16.77 1.20
CA ASP A 33 -14.02 16.98 2.01
C ASP A 33 -12.91 16.03 1.53
N PRO A 34 -12.04 16.49 0.62
CA PRO A 34 -10.93 15.67 0.14
C PRO A 34 -9.78 15.57 1.15
N GLU A 35 -9.68 16.46 2.15
CA GLU A 35 -8.56 16.48 3.10
C GLU A 35 -8.50 15.19 3.92
N GLY A 36 -9.65 14.67 4.35
CA GLY A 36 -9.72 13.38 5.05
C GLY A 36 -9.26 12.21 4.18
N ILE A 37 -9.49 12.26 2.86
CA ILE A 37 -9.02 11.24 1.92
C ILE A 37 -7.51 11.38 1.70
N GLU A 38 -6.98 12.60 1.63
CA GLU A 38 -5.55 12.86 1.52
C GLU A 38 -4.77 12.38 2.75
N GLU A 39 -5.31 12.61 3.95
CA GLU A 39 -4.72 12.07 5.18
C GLU A 39 -4.73 10.54 5.17
N TRP A 40 -5.83 9.92 4.73
CA TRP A 40 -5.93 8.47 4.59
C TRP A 40 -4.87 7.93 3.62
N ILE A 41 -4.75 8.52 2.43
CA ILE A 41 -3.73 8.17 1.42
C ILE A 41 -2.32 8.28 2.03
N LEU A 42 -2.04 9.33 2.81
CA LEU A 42 -0.76 9.49 3.49
C LEU A 42 -0.46 8.33 4.45
N GLN A 43 -1.45 7.89 5.24
CA GLN A 43 -1.27 6.73 6.13
C GLN A 43 -1.06 5.44 5.34
N MET A 44 -1.74 5.26 4.21
CA MET A 44 -1.53 4.10 3.33
C MET A 44 -0.10 4.07 2.76
N HIS A 45 0.44 5.21 2.36
CA HIS A 45 1.83 5.31 1.91
C HIS A 45 2.83 4.95 3.02
N ARG A 46 2.60 5.44 4.25
CA ARG A 46 3.44 5.10 5.41
C ARG A 46 3.40 3.61 5.71
N LEU A 47 2.22 2.99 5.66
CA LEU A 47 2.06 1.56 5.86
C LEU A 47 2.75 0.78 4.73
N LYS A 48 2.59 1.19 3.47
CA LYS A 48 3.27 0.58 2.32
C LYS A 48 4.79 0.62 2.50
N GLN A 49 5.34 1.74 2.94
CA GLN A 49 6.78 1.87 3.22
C GLN A 49 7.22 0.91 4.34
N TYR A 50 6.50 0.88 5.46
CA TYR A 50 6.79 -0.05 6.56
C TYR A 50 6.81 -1.52 6.11
N LEU A 51 5.85 -1.93 5.28
CA LEU A 51 5.80 -3.30 4.75
C LEU A 51 6.93 -3.58 3.74
N ARG A 52 7.33 -2.60 2.93
CA ARG A 52 8.48 -2.72 2.03
C ARG A 52 9.78 -2.88 2.82
N GLU A 53 9.97 -2.13 3.90
CA GLU A 53 11.14 -2.28 4.79
C GLU A 53 11.19 -3.68 5.41
N GLN A 54 10.04 -4.22 5.85
CA GLN A 54 9.96 -5.61 6.34
C GLN A 54 10.27 -6.66 5.28
N LEU A 55 9.89 -6.41 4.02
CA LEU A 55 10.17 -7.30 2.90
C LEU A 55 11.65 -7.23 2.49
N SER A 56 12.25 -6.04 2.48
CA SER A 56 13.68 -5.84 2.19
C SER A 56 14.61 -6.54 3.17
N ALA A 57 14.15 -6.80 4.38
CA ALA A 57 14.88 -7.62 5.36
C ALA A 57 14.84 -9.14 5.05
N LYS A 58 14.09 -9.56 4.02
CA LYS A 58 13.81 -10.97 3.67
C LYS A 58 14.06 -11.20 2.17
N PRO A 59 15.33 -11.32 1.74
CA PRO A 59 15.71 -11.40 0.33
C PRO A 59 15.03 -12.55 -0.44
N GLU A 60 14.73 -13.66 0.23
CA GLU A 60 14.03 -14.82 -0.34
C GLU A 60 12.59 -14.50 -0.78
N LEU A 61 11.88 -13.62 -0.06
CA LEU A 61 10.53 -13.20 -0.44
C LEU A 61 10.58 -12.17 -1.56
N LEU A 62 11.61 -11.34 -1.59
CA LEU A 62 11.81 -10.34 -2.64
C LEU A 62 11.96 -10.99 -4.01
N GLU A 63 12.74 -12.07 -4.08
CA GLU A 63 12.94 -12.84 -5.32
C GLU A 63 11.64 -13.55 -5.75
N GLN A 64 10.89 -14.11 -4.79
CA GLN A 64 9.63 -14.81 -5.04
C GLN A 64 8.51 -13.89 -5.55
N TYR A 65 8.48 -12.63 -5.09
CA TYR A 65 7.37 -11.71 -5.37
C TYR A 65 7.75 -10.49 -6.20
N ALA A 66 8.96 -10.44 -6.76
CA ALA A 66 9.47 -9.31 -7.53
C ALA A 66 8.50 -8.85 -8.64
N GLU A 67 7.83 -9.79 -9.33
CA GLU A 67 6.90 -9.51 -10.41
C GLU A 67 5.60 -8.82 -9.98
N TYR A 68 5.21 -8.92 -8.70
CA TYR A 68 3.98 -8.33 -8.16
C TYR A 68 4.21 -6.99 -7.46
N LEU A 69 5.48 -6.61 -7.26
CA LEU A 69 5.88 -5.47 -6.45
C LEU A 69 6.28 -4.24 -7.28
N HIS A 70 5.99 -4.26 -8.59
CA HIS A 70 6.18 -3.10 -9.47
C HIS A 70 5.21 -1.96 -9.09
N ASP A 71 5.75 -0.73 -9.04
CA ASP A 71 5.03 0.50 -8.68
C ASP A 71 4.03 0.95 -9.77
#